data_AF-A0A124IHE3-F1
#
_entry.id   AF-A0A124IHE3-F1
#
_cell.length_a   1.000
_cell.length_b   1.000
_cell.length_c   1.000
_cell.angle_alpha   90.00
_cell.angle_beta   90.00
_cell.angle_gamma   90.00
#
_symmetry.space_group_name_H-M   'P 1'
#
loop_
_entity.id
_entity.type
_entity.pdbx_description
1 polymer ?
#
loop_
_entity_poly.entity_id
_entity_poly.type
_entity_poly.pdbx_seq_one_letter_code
_entity_poly.pdbx_strand_id
1 'polypeptide(L)'
;MSEKKKIPKRIVNGRLLKNYGSWMYCDCCSNTVGYLCYTTYQYFYFSFSCNCGNKGSFELGEKPTSGIGFREKILLKKNRLCCAINQAPLFSIVHKNIKSYTYEVICNKCLNSYKE
;
A
#
# COMPACT_ATOMS: atom_id res chain seq x y z
N MET A 1 5.60 -24.62 -17.09
CA MET A 1 5.64 -23.16 -17.35
C MET A 1 4.60 -22.50 -16.44
N SER A 2 5.02 -21.92 -15.32
CA SER A 2 4.08 -21.27 -14.39
C SER A 2 3.57 -19.97 -15.01
N GLU A 3 2.28 -19.92 -15.35
CA GLU A 3 1.59 -18.70 -15.76
C GLU A 3 1.78 -17.65 -14.65
N LYS A 4 2.51 -16.58 -14.96
CA LYS A 4 2.68 -15.45 -14.05
C LYS A 4 1.32 -14.76 -13.93
N LYS A 5 0.56 -15.12 -12.90
CA LYS A 5 -0.73 -14.49 -12.55
C LYS A 5 -0.51 -12.97 -12.51
N LYS A 6 -1.08 -12.25 -13.49
CA LYS A 6 -0.96 -10.78 -13.57
C LYS A 6 -1.75 -10.20 -12.40
N ILE A 7 -1.04 -9.69 -11.40
CA ILE A 7 -1.64 -8.96 -10.29
C ILE A 7 -2.24 -7.67 -10.88
N PRO A 8 -3.55 -7.41 -10.71
CA PRO A 8 -4.17 -6.19 -11.22
C PRO A 8 -3.54 -4.97 -10.55
N LYS A 9 -3.34 -3.92 -11.35
CA LYS A 9 -2.68 -2.69 -10.95
C LYS A 9 -3.42 -1.50 -11.54
N ARG A 10 -3.88 -0.60 -10.68
CA ARG A 10 -4.49 0.68 -11.06
C ARG A 10 -3.79 1.78 -10.28
N ILE A 11 -3.20 2.74 -10.99
CA ILE A 11 -2.49 3.86 -10.38
C ILE A 11 -3.03 5.13 -11.01
N VAL A 12 -3.40 6.10 -10.19
CA VAL A 12 -3.90 7.41 -10.60
C VAL A 12 -2.98 8.48 -10.05
N ASN A 13 -2.47 9.36 -10.91
CA ASN A 13 -1.62 10.51 -10.55
C ASN A 13 -0.44 10.16 -9.62
N GLY A 14 0.09 8.96 -9.79
CA GLY A 14 1.23 8.44 -9.04
C GLY A 14 2.06 7.48 -9.87
N ARG A 15 3.26 7.16 -9.37
CA ARG A 15 4.19 6.24 -10.02
C ARG A 15 4.83 5.30 -9.00
N LEU A 16 4.98 4.04 -9.37
CA LEU A 16 5.79 3.07 -8.63
C LEU A 16 7.17 2.92 -9.26
N LEU A 17 8.22 2.80 -8.45
CA LEU A 17 9.56 2.51 -8.95
C LEU A 17 9.65 1.11 -9.58
N LYS A 18 9.00 0.11 -8.96
CA LYS A 18 8.92 -1.26 -9.44
C LYS A 18 7.46 -1.69 -9.55
N ASN A 19 7.17 -2.63 -10.44
CA ASN A 19 5.79 -2.94 -10.85
C ASN A 19 4.81 -3.29 -9.73
N TYR A 20 5.27 -3.88 -8.62
CA TYR A 20 4.41 -4.35 -7.52
C TYR A 20 4.98 -4.04 -6.13
N GLY A 21 5.73 -2.95 -6.00
CA GLY A 21 6.34 -2.55 -4.74
C GLY A 21 7.46 -1.55 -4.92
N SER A 22 8.18 -1.27 -3.84
CA SER A 22 9.18 -0.20 -3.73
C SER A 22 8.57 1.19 -3.56
N TRP A 23 9.34 2.23 -3.89
CA TRP A 23 8.97 3.62 -3.69
C TRP A 23 7.76 4.03 -4.53
N MET A 24 6.84 4.73 -3.89
CA MET A 24 5.65 5.35 -4.44
C MET A 24 5.89 6.85 -4.56
N TYR A 25 5.55 7.44 -5.71
CA TYR A 25 5.77 8.85 -6.00
C TYR A 25 4.48 9.54 -6.45
N CYS A 26 4.37 10.82 -6.10
CA CYS A 26 3.40 11.73 -6.70
C CYS A 26 3.85 12.07 -8.13
N ASP A 27 2.96 11.96 -9.11
CA ASP A 27 3.31 12.20 -10.51
C ASP A 27 3.57 13.69 -10.81
N CYS A 28 2.86 14.59 -10.12
CA CYS A 28 2.97 16.03 -10.32
C CYS A 28 4.31 16.63 -9.83
N CYS A 29 4.81 16.22 -8.66
CA CYS A 29 6.01 16.82 -8.06
C CYS A 29 7.18 15.84 -7.87
N SER A 30 7.02 14.58 -8.30
CA SER A 30 8.00 13.51 -8.13
C SER A 30 8.44 13.23 -6.68
N ASN A 31 7.76 13.81 -5.68
CA ASN A 31 8.05 13.51 -4.28
C ASN A 31 7.58 12.12 -3.90
N THR A 32 8.37 11.46 -3.07
CA THR A 32 8.00 10.16 -2.49
C THR A 32 6.84 10.30 -1.53
N VAL A 33 5.79 9.52 -1.73
CA VAL A 33 4.60 9.47 -0.86
C VAL A 33 4.65 8.26 0.07
N GLY A 34 5.37 7.20 -0.30
CA GLY A 34 5.52 6.04 0.56
C GLY A 34 6.40 4.96 -0.03
N TYR A 35 6.48 3.84 0.66
CA TYR A 35 7.19 2.64 0.23
C TYR A 35 6.29 1.42 0.44
N LEU A 36 6.14 0.58 -0.58
CA LEU A 36 5.34 -0.64 -0.53
C LEU A 36 6.25 -1.88 -0.54
N CYS A 37 6.03 -2.83 0.37
CA CYS A 37 6.82 -4.06 0.43
C CYS A 37 6.29 -5.10 -0.57
N TYR A 38 7.13 -5.55 -1.50
CA TYR A 38 6.74 -6.36 -2.68
C TYR A 38 6.14 -7.75 -2.38
N THR A 39 6.20 -8.25 -1.14
CA THR A 39 5.94 -9.67 -0.84
C THR A 39 5.12 -9.93 0.42
N THR A 40 4.48 -8.92 0.99
CA THR A 40 3.84 -9.03 2.31
C THR A 40 2.36 -8.68 2.30
N TYR A 41 1.85 -8.21 1.17
CA TYR A 41 0.44 -7.87 0.98
C TYR A 41 -0.20 -8.76 -0.10
N GLN A 42 -1.49 -9.02 0.07
CA GLN A 42 -2.38 -9.66 -0.90
C GLN A 42 -3.13 -8.60 -1.71
N TYR A 43 -3.60 -7.57 -1.01
CA TYR A 43 -4.28 -6.41 -1.57
C TYR A 43 -3.73 -5.15 -0.92
N PHE A 44 -3.57 -4.10 -1.70
CA PHE A 44 -3.12 -2.80 -1.23
C PHE A 44 -3.87 -1.70 -1.97
N TYR A 45 -4.51 -0.84 -1.19
CA TYR A 45 -5.12 0.41 -1.62
C TYR A 45 -4.52 1.54 -0.79
N PHE A 46 -4.09 2.61 -1.46
CA PHE A 46 -3.58 3.81 -0.83
C PHE A 46 -3.99 5.02 -1.65
N SER A 47 -4.74 5.93 -1.05
CA SER A 47 -5.15 7.21 -1.62
C SER A 47 -4.45 8.34 -0.86
N PHE A 48 -3.93 9.33 -1.58
CA PHE A 48 -3.18 10.42 -0.98
C PHE A 48 -3.53 11.77 -1.59
N SER A 49 -3.48 12.81 -0.77
CA SER A 49 -3.39 14.21 -1.20
C SER A 49 -1.99 14.72 -0.91
N CYS A 50 -1.21 15.00 -1.96
CA CYS A 50 0.16 15.49 -1.84
C CYS A 50 0.18 16.97 -1.44
N ASN A 51 1.27 17.41 -0.80
CA ASN A 51 1.48 18.82 -0.44
C ASN A 51 1.54 19.76 -1.66
N CYS A 52 1.81 19.24 -2.87
CA CYS A 52 1.74 20.02 -4.10
C CYS A 52 0.30 20.24 -4.62
N GLY A 53 -0.72 19.74 -3.92
CA GLY A 53 -2.14 19.84 -4.32
C GLY A 53 -2.64 18.67 -5.17
N ASN A 54 -1.75 17.83 -5.70
CA ASN A 54 -2.13 16.65 -6.48
C ASN A 54 -2.78 15.57 -5.60
N LYS A 55 -3.77 14.86 -6.15
CA LYS A 55 -4.43 13.72 -5.51
C LYS A 55 -4.24 12.48 -6.35
N GLY A 56 -3.79 11.39 -5.74
CA GLY A 56 -3.52 10.15 -6.44
C GLY A 56 -3.88 8.93 -5.63
N SER A 57 -3.84 7.77 -6.28
CA SER A 57 -4.13 6.49 -5.65
C SER A 57 -3.33 5.36 -6.25
N PHE A 58 -3.09 4.33 -5.44
CA PHE A 58 -2.46 3.07 -5.81
C PHE A 58 -3.39 1.94 -5.37
N GLU A 59 -3.81 1.12 -6.32
CA GLU A 59 -4.56 -0.12 -6.06
C GLU A 59 -3.83 -1.29 -6.72
N LEU A 60 -3.47 -2.28 -5.90
CA LEU A 60 -2.67 -3.43 -6.30
C LEU A 60 -3.25 -4.70 -5.70
N GLY A 61 -3.42 -5.71 -6.57
CA GLY A 61 -3.94 -7.02 -6.17
C GLY A 61 -5.45 -7.12 -6.20
N GLU A 62 -5.94 -8.33 -5.99
CA GLU A 62 -7.37 -8.62 -5.92
C GLU A 62 -7.79 -8.63 -4.46
N LYS A 63 -8.84 -7.87 -4.15
CA LYS A 63 -9.45 -7.91 -2.83
C LYS A 63 -10.11 -9.29 -2.64
N PRO A 64 -9.69 -10.09 -1.64
CA PRO A 64 -10.32 -11.37 -1.38
C PRO A 64 -11.78 -11.16 -0.96
N THR A 65 -12.66 -12.05 -1.40
CA THR A 65 -14.10 -11.99 -1.10
C THR A 65 -14.48 -12.76 0.17
N SER A 66 -13.58 -13.61 0.69
CA SER A 66 -13.80 -14.45 1.87
C SER A 66 -12.50 -14.63 2.67
N GLY A 67 -12.62 -14.98 3.96
CA GLY A 67 -11.47 -15.27 4.83
C GLY A 67 -10.69 -14.03 5.31
N ILE A 68 -11.26 -12.83 5.21
CA ILE A 68 -10.63 -11.61 5.73
C ILE A 68 -10.95 -11.46 7.22
N GLY A 69 -9.93 -11.51 8.06
CA GLY A 69 -10.04 -11.02 9.44
C GLY A 69 -9.96 -9.50 9.48
N PHE A 70 -10.91 -8.84 10.13
CA PHE A 70 -10.86 -7.39 10.29
C PHE A 70 -10.14 -7.03 11.59
N ARG A 71 -9.15 -6.14 11.52
CA ARG A 71 -8.52 -5.55 12.71
C ARG A 71 -8.36 -4.05 12.57
N GLU A 72 -8.66 -3.35 13.65
CA GLU A 72 -8.65 -1.88 13.66
C GLU A 72 -7.25 -1.28 13.66
N LYS A 73 -6.24 -1.97 14.21
CA LYS A 73 -4.91 -1.38 14.42
C LYS A 73 -3.81 -2.15 13.71
N ILE A 74 -3.14 -1.48 12.78
CA ILE A 74 -1.88 -1.90 12.18
C ILE A 74 -0.72 -1.59 13.14
N LEU A 75 0.35 -2.38 13.10
CA LEU A 75 1.51 -2.19 13.99
C LEU A 75 2.50 -1.20 13.35
N LEU A 76 2.86 -0.11 14.03
CA LEU A 76 3.92 0.80 13.57
C LEU A 76 5.27 0.42 14.21
N LYS A 77 6.26 0.03 13.39
CA LYS A 77 7.61 -0.31 13.84
C LYS A 77 8.66 0.36 12.96
N LYS A 78 9.47 1.26 13.54
CA LYS A 78 10.52 2.01 12.82
C LYS A 78 10.01 2.69 11.53
N ASN A 79 8.88 3.43 11.63
CA ASN A 79 8.21 4.11 10.52
C ASN A 79 7.61 3.19 9.44
N ARG A 80 7.48 1.88 9.71
CA ARG A 80 6.84 0.92 8.83
C ARG A 80 5.55 0.43 9.44
N LEU A 81 4.50 0.43 8.64
CA LEU A 81 3.21 -0.17 8.97
C LEU A 81 3.34 -1.67 8.69
N CYS A 82 3.24 -2.47 9.74
CA CYS A 82 3.47 -3.91 9.77
C CYS A 82 2.17 -4.63 10.14
N CYS A 83 2.04 -5.87 9.68
CA CYS A 83 0.96 -6.74 10.13
C CYS A 83 1.05 -6.98 11.64
N ALA A 84 -0.06 -6.80 12.35
CA ALA A 84 -0.12 -6.98 13.81
C ALA A 84 0.08 -8.44 14.27
N ILE A 85 -0.11 -9.43 13.39
CA ILE A 85 0.00 -10.86 13.73
C ILE A 85 1.42 -11.39 13.54
N ASN A 86 1.99 -11.18 12.35
CA ASN A 86 3.28 -11.75 11.97
C ASN A 86 4.41 -10.72 11.90
N GLN A 87 4.13 -9.45 12.23
CA GLN A 87 5.06 -8.33 12.21
C GLN A 87 5.74 -8.06 10.86
N ALA A 88 5.25 -8.65 9.76
CA ALA A 88 5.80 -8.42 8.43
C ALA A 88 5.55 -6.97 8.01
N PRO A 89 6.58 -6.28 7.45
CA PRO A 89 6.42 -4.91 6.97
C PRO A 89 5.50 -4.90 5.75
N LEU A 90 4.44 -4.12 5.78
CA LEU A 90 3.47 -4.00 4.68
C LEU A 90 3.82 -2.81 3.79
N PHE A 91 3.87 -1.62 4.39
CA PHE A 91 4.21 -0.39 3.69
C PHE A 91 4.68 0.71 4.65
N SER A 92 5.01 1.88 4.14
CA SER A 92 5.41 3.06 4.91
C SER A 92 4.92 4.31 4.21
N ILE A 93 4.61 5.34 4.99
CA ILE A 93 4.09 6.62 4.49
C ILE A 93 5.11 7.72 4.76
N VAL A 94 5.35 8.58 3.78
CA VAL A 94 6.24 9.75 3.92
C VAL A 94 5.39 10.96 4.27
N HIS A 95 5.01 11.08 5.54
CA HIS A 95 4.08 12.12 6.03
C HIS A 95 4.49 13.54 5.67
N LYS A 96 5.80 13.85 5.60
CA LYS A 96 6.28 15.20 5.23
C LYS A 96 5.86 15.66 3.82
N ASN A 97 5.47 14.75 2.93
CA ASN A 97 5.12 15.04 1.53
C ASN A 97 3.61 14.95 1.27
N ILE A 98 2.82 14.56 2.27
CA ILE A 98 1.40 14.25 2.14
C ILE A 98 0.61 15.08 3.14
N LYS A 99 -0.49 15.67 2.67
CA LYS A 99 -1.43 16.44 3.48
C LYS A 99 -2.46 15.55 4.17
N SER A 100 -2.97 14.56 3.46
CA SER A 100 -3.90 13.56 3.97
C SER A 100 -3.82 12.27 3.16
N TYR A 101 -4.22 11.15 3.75
CA TYR A 101 -4.25 9.86 3.08
C TYR A 101 -5.35 8.97 3.66
N THR A 102 -5.72 7.94 2.91
CA THR A 102 -6.44 6.76 3.38
C THR A 102 -5.78 5.51 2.82
N TYR A 103 -5.89 4.39 3.52
CA TYR A 103 -5.37 3.12 3.04
C TYR A 103 -6.26 1.94 3.41
N GLU A 104 -6.12 0.86 2.63
CA GLU A 104 -6.55 -0.47 3.00
C GLU A 104 -5.44 -1.44 2.59
N VAL A 105 -4.98 -2.29 3.51
CA VAL A 105 -3.97 -3.30 3.20
C VAL A 105 -4.35 -4.63 3.80
N ILE A 106 -4.22 -5.68 2.99
CA ILE A 106 -4.49 -7.06 3.41
C ILE A 106 -3.18 -7.82 3.41
N CYS A 107 -2.80 -8.39 4.55
CA CYS A 107 -1.56 -9.17 4.66
C CYS A 107 -1.68 -10.50 3.91
N ASN A 108 -0.68 -10.89 3.12
CA ASN A 108 -0.71 -12.16 2.38
C ASN A 108 -0.54 -13.42 3.23
N LYS A 109 -0.04 -13.30 4.47
CA LYS A 109 0.21 -14.44 5.37
C LYS A 109 -0.98 -14.77 6.27
N CYS A 110 -1.61 -13.75 6.85
CA CYS A 110 -2.71 -13.93 7.80
C CYS A 110 -4.06 -13.44 7.28
N LEU A 111 -4.11 -12.86 6.07
CA LEU A 111 -5.30 -12.35 5.41
C LEU A 111 -6.10 -11.31 6.23
N ASN A 112 -5.46 -10.67 7.21
CA ASN A 112 -6.09 -9.59 7.95
C ASN A 112 -6.07 -8.30 7.13
N SER A 113 -7.21 -7.61 7.11
CA SER A 113 -7.36 -6.27 6.55
C SER A 113 -7.17 -5.20 7.61
N TYR A 114 -6.42 -4.16 7.25
CA TYR A 114 -6.18 -2.95 8.03
C TYR A 114 -6.58 -1.74 7.19
N LYS A 115 -7.36 -0.82 7.75
CA LYS A 115 -7.84 0.38 7.04
C LYS A 115 -7.78 1.63 7.90
N GLU A 116 -7.51 2.77 7.28
CA GLU A 116 -7.48 4.11 7.90
C GLU A 116 -7.84 5.19 6.87
#